data_AF-A0A1F7K9H3-F1
#
_entry.id   AF-A0A1F7K9H3-F1
#
_cell.length_a   1.000
_cell.length_b   1.000
_cell.length_c   1.000
_cell.angle_alpha   90.00
_cell.angle_beta   90.00
_cell.angle_gamma   90.00
#
_symmetry.space_group_name_H-M   'P 1'
#
loop_
_entity.id
_entity.type
_entity.pdbx_description
1 polymer ?
#
loop_
_entity_poly.entity_id
_entity_poly.type
_entity_poly.pdbx_seq_one_letter_code
_entity_poly.pdbx_strand_id
1 'polypeptide(L)'
;MSRNPIINALSASAYIILVVTIMTLVTQPLKNKPDTFFAPVTFLSVLTLSVTVMAFLFFYQPLQLFIEGKKKEAVNLFVKTVGVFAIITALVLILLFSGLI
;
A
#
# COMPACT_ATOMS: atom_id res chain seq x y z
N MET A 1 6.02 -12.21 -5.18
CA MET A 1 5.96 -11.97 -3.72
C MET A 1 7.04 -12.78 -3.03
N SER A 2 7.72 -12.23 -2.02
CA SER A 2 8.76 -12.96 -1.30
C SER A 2 8.20 -13.55 0.00
N ARG A 3 8.88 -14.55 0.57
CA ARG A 3 8.62 -15.02 1.94
C ARG A 3 9.20 -14.10 3.02
N ASN A 4 9.81 -12.98 2.63
CA ASN A 4 10.38 -12.02 3.57
C ASN A 4 9.37 -10.90 3.89
N PRO A 5 8.92 -10.79 5.16
CA PRO A 5 7.97 -9.75 5.57
C PRO A 5 8.44 -8.32 5.28
N ILE A 6 9.74 -8.07 5.38
CA ILE A 6 10.34 -6.74 5.21
C ILE A 6 10.27 -6.31 3.74
N ILE A 7 10.65 -7.21 2.82
CA ILE A 7 10.58 -6.92 1.38
C ILE A 7 9.13 -6.61 0.99
N ASN A 8 8.17 -7.39 1.48
CA ASN A 8 6.76 -7.18 1.17
C ASN A 8 6.25 -5.82 1.69
N ALA A 9 6.61 -5.44 2.92
CA ALA A 9 6.25 -4.16 3.51
C ALA A 9 6.94 -2.96 2.82
N LEU A 10 8.20 -3.11 2.40
CA LEU A 10 8.93 -2.10 1.63
C LEU A 10 8.34 -1.95 0.22
N SER A 11 7.98 -3.05 -0.45
CA SER A 11 7.29 -3.00 -1.75
C SER A 11 5.94 -2.30 -1.65
N ALA A 12 5.17 -2.55 -0.58
CA ALA A 12 3.92 -1.83 -0.33
C ALA A 12 4.16 -0.32 -0.15
N SER A 13 5.17 0.05 0.64
CA SER A 13 5.53 1.45 0.86
C SER A 13 5.99 2.14 -0.43
N ALA A 14 6.82 1.46 -1.22
CA ALA A 14 7.28 1.96 -2.52
C ALA A 14 6.12 2.16 -3.50
N TYR A 15 5.15 1.24 -3.52
CA TYR A 15 3.94 1.39 -4.33
C TYR A 15 3.12 2.61 -3.92
N ILE A 16 2.93 2.85 -2.62
CA ILE A 16 2.21 4.04 -2.12
C ILE A 16 2.90 5.32 -2.58
N ILE A 17 4.22 5.42 -2.38
CA ILE A 17 5.01 6.58 -2.78
C ILE A 17 4.87 6.82 -4.29
N LEU A 18 4.94 5.76 -5.11
CA LEU A 18 4.76 5.85 -6.55
C LEU A 18 3.38 6.39 -6.93
N VAL A 19 2.31 5.82 -6.37
CA VAL A 19 0.92 6.24 -6.66
C VAL A 19 0.71 7.70 -6.25
N VAL A 20 1.13 8.08 -5.04
CA VAL A 20 1.01 9.47 -4.56
C VAL A 20 1.80 10.44 -5.43
N THR A 21 3.01 10.04 -5.87
CA THR A 21 3.84 10.85 -6.77
C THR A 21 3.13 11.09 -8.10
N ILE A 22 2.63 10.02 -8.73
CA ILE A 22 1.89 10.11 -10.00
C ILE A 22 0.64 10.98 -9.83
N MET A 23 -0.16 10.73 -8.80
CA MET A 23 -1.38 11.50 -8.53
C MET A 23 -1.06 12.99 -8.33
N THR A 24 0.01 13.31 -7.60
CA THR A 24 0.42 14.70 -7.37
C THR A 24 0.83 15.36 -8.68
N LEU A 25 1.66 14.70 -9.50
CA LEU A 25 2.12 15.24 -10.79
C LEU A 25 0.97 15.45 -11.78
N VAL A 26 0.02 14.51 -11.84
CA VAL A 26 -1.13 14.57 -12.77
C VAL A 26 -2.17 15.62 -12.33
N THR A 27 -2.37 15.79 -11.03
CA THR A 27 -3.39 16.73 -10.50
C THR A 27 -2.88 18.15 -10.36
N GLN A 28 -1.57 18.38 -10.25
CA GLN A 28 -0.96 19.72 -10.14
C GLN A 28 -1.46 20.70 -11.23
N PRO A 29 -1.47 20.36 -12.54
CA PRO A 29 -1.97 21.26 -13.60
C PRO A 29 -3.49 21.50 -13.59
N LEU A 30 -4.23 20.74 -12.78
CA LEU A 30 -5.69 20.78 -12.68
C LEU A 30 -6.18 21.56 -11.44
N LYS A 31 -5.27 22.01 -10.56
CA LYS A 31 -5.60 22.63 -9.25
C LYS A 31 -6.61 23.79 -9.29
N ASN A 32 -6.62 24.56 -10.37
CA ASN A 32 -7.51 25.74 -10.51
C ASN A 32 -8.73 25.47 -11.41
N LYS A 33 -8.94 24.23 -11.85
CA LYS A 33 -10.09 23.85 -12.69
C LYS A 33 -11.19 23.25 -11.81
N PRO A 34 -12.47 23.51 -12.10
CA PRO A 34 -13.55 22.82 -11.40
C PRO A 34 -13.48 21.32 -11.67
N ASP A 35 -13.88 20.53 -10.67
CA ASP A 35 -13.95 19.08 -10.81
C ASP A 35 -14.94 18.70 -11.92
N THR A 36 -14.52 17.76 -12.74
CA THR A 36 -15.36 17.18 -13.80
C THR A 36 -15.94 15.85 -13.33
N PHE A 37 -16.92 15.32 -14.05
CA PHE A 37 -17.43 13.96 -13.84
C PHE A 37 -16.33 12.89 -13.79
N PHE A 38 -15.20 13.11 -14.47
CA PHE A 38 -14.08 12.17 -14.49
C PHE A 38 -13.21 12.19 -13.23
N ALA A 39 -13.31 13.21 -12.37
CA ALA A 39 -12.57 13.28 -11.12
C ALA A 39 -12.91 12.12 -10.17
N PRO A 40 -14.20 11.88 -9.80
CA PRO A 40 -14.56 10.74 -8.96
C PRO A 40 -14.30 9.38 -9.64
N VAL A 41 -14.46 9.29 -10.96
CA VAL A 41 -14.14 8.06 -11.72
C VAL A 41 -12.65 7.71 -11.56
N THR A 42 -11.78 8.68 -11.79
CA THR A 42 -10.32 8.50 -11.66
C THR A 42 -9.94 8.10 -10.23
N PHE A 43 -10.52 8.77 -9.23
CA PHE A 43 -10.29 8.42 -7.83
C PHE A 43 -10.67 6.97 -7.52
N LEU A 44 -11.89 6.56 -7.91
CA LEU A 44 -12.36 5.19 -7.68
C LEU A 44 -11.53 4.13 -8.43
N SER A 45 -11.09 4.43 -9.65
CA SER A 45 -10.21 3.54 -10.41
C SER A 45 -8.86 3.34 -9.72
N VAL A 46 -8.20 4.44 -9.32
CA VAL A 46 -6.89 4.38 -8.64
C VAL A 46 -7.02 3.71 -7.26
N LEU A 47 -8.10 4.00 -6.52
CA LEU A 47 -8.39 3.35 -5.25
C LEU A 47 -8.56 1.84 -5.42
N THR A 48 -9.40 1.41 -6.36
CA THR A 48 -9.68 -0.01 -6.60
C THR A 48 -8.42 -0.75 -7.04
N LEU A 49 -7.63 -0.15 -7.93
CA LEU A 49 -6.34 -0.70 -8.34
C LEU A 49 -5.38 -0.81 -7.15
N SER A 50 -5.30 0.22 -6.31
CA SER A 50 -4.46 0.23 -5.11
C SER A 50 -4.87 -0.86 -4.13
N VAL A 51 -6.16 -1.01 -3.84
CA VAL A 51 -6.67 -2.09 -2.98
C VAL A 51 -6.30 -3.45 -3.56
N THR A 52 -6.42 -3.65 -4.87
CA THR A 52 -6.09 -4.91 -5.54
C THR A 52 -4.60 -5.23 -5.43
N VAL A 53 -3.74 -4.25 -5.70
CA VAL A 53 -2.27 -4.42 -5.57
C VAL A 53 -1.89 -4.69 -4.12
N MET A 54 -2.46 -3.96 -3.16
CA MET A 54 -2.20 -4.21 -1.73
C MET A 54 -2.69 -5.59 -1.29
N ALA A 55 -3.88 -6.01 -1.73
CA ALA A 55 -4.36 -7.34 -1.46
C ALA A 55 -3.38 -8.40 -2.00
N PHE A 56 -2.89 -8.23 -3.22
CA PHE A 56 -1.88 -9.12 -3.78
C PHE A 56 -0.58 -9.12 -2.96
N LEU A 57 -0.07 -7.94 -2.59
CA LEU A 57 1.18 -7.82 -1.84
C LEU A 57 1.08 -8.46 -0.44
N PHE A 58 -0.01 -8.24 0.29
CA PHE A 58 -0.14 -8.73 1.65
C PHE A 58 -0.65 -10.17 1.73
N PHE A 59 -1.53 -10.59 0.82
CA PHE A 59 -2.26 -11.85 0.96
C PHE A 59 -1.79 -12.97 0.03
N TYR A 60 -1.09 -12.69 -1.08
CA TYR A 60 -0.74 -13.76 -2.04
C TYR A 60 0.04 -14.92 -1.40
N GLN A 61 1.13 -14.61 -0.69
CA GLN A 61 1.97 -15.64 -0.07
C GLN A 61 1.30 -16.31 1.15
N PRO A 62 0.66 -15.57 2.09
CA PRO A 62 -0.13 -16.19 3.15
C PRO A 62 -1.26 -17.08 2.63
N LEU A 63 -1.96 -16.67 1.58
CA LEU A 63 -3.05 -17.44 1.00
C LEU A 63 -2.54 -18.76 0.40
N GLN A 64 -1.42 -18.73 -0.33
CA GLN A 64 -0.77 -19.96 -0.80
C GLN A 64 -0.42 -20.92 0.35
N LEU A 65 0.22 -20.41 1.41
CA LEU A 65 0.55 -21.22 2.60
C LEU A 65 -0.70 -21.78 3.29
N PHE A 66 -1.79 -21.01 3.31
CA PHE A 66 -3.06 -21.45 3.88
C PHE A 66 -3.68 -22.60 3.07
N ILE A 67 -3.67 -22.50 1.73
CA ILE A 67 -4.15 -23.55 0.82
C ILE A 67 -3.27 -24.80 0.91
N GLU A 68 -1.96 -24.66 1.12
CA GLU A 68 -1.03 -25.76 1.40
C GLU A 68 -1.25 -26.43 2.79
N GLY A 69 -2.21 -25.98 3.58
CA GLY A 69 -2.50 -26.49 4.92
C GLY A 69 -1.58 -25.96 6.03
N LYS A 70 -0.59 -25.11 5.69
CA LYS A 70 0.37 -24.51 6.63
C LYS A 70 -0.21 -23.26 7.31
N LYS A 71 -1.37 -23.42 7.96
CA LYS A 71 -2.15 -22.31 8.55
C LYS A 71 -1.35 -21.44 9.52
N LYS A 72 -0.54 -22.07 10.39
CA LYS A 72 0.29 -21.35 11.37
C LYS A 72 1.35 -20.46 10.70
N GLU A 73 2.00 -20.97 9.66
CA GLU A 73 2.99 -20.21 8.89
C GLU A 73 2.35 -19.08 8.11
N ALA A 74 1.18 -19.32 7.50
CA ALA A 74 0.40 -18.31 6.78
C ALA A 74 0.06 -17.11 7.68
N VAL A 75 -0.52 -17.37 8.86
CA VAL A 75 -0.88 -16.32 9.82
C VAL A 75 0.37 -15.61 10.33
N ASN A 76 1.43 -16.34 10.65
CA ASN A 76 2.68 -15.73 11.12
C ASN A 76 3.31 -14.81 10.06
N LEU A 77 3.32 -15.22 8.79
CA LEU A 77 3.82 -14.41 7.70
C LEU A 77 2.98 -13.14 7.52
N PHE A 78 1.65 -13.28 7.47
CA PHE A 78 0.74 -12.15 7.32
C PHE A 78 0.89 -11.12 8.45
N VAL A 79 0.82 -11.58 9.71
CA VAL A 79 0.93 -10.70 10.89
C VAL A 79 2.29 -10.01 10.93
N LYS A 80 3.38 -10.70 10.56
CA LYS A 80 4.70 -10.07 10.47
C LYS A 80 4.76 -9.01 9.37
N THR A 81 4.20 -9.28 8.18
CA THR A 81 4.17 -8.29 7.09
C THR A 81 3.35 -7.06 7.48
N VAL A 82 2.17 -7.26 8.06
CA VAL A 82 1.32 -6.17 8.58
C VAL A 82 2.04 -5.40 9.70
N GLY A 83 2.67 -6.11 10.63
CA GLY A 83 3.42 -5.50 11.74
C GLY A 83 4.57 -4.63 11.26
N VAL A 84 5.39 -5.10 10.31
CA VAL A 84 6.47 -4.30 9.73
C VAL A 84 5.91 -3.08 9.00
N PHE A 85 4.85 -3.25 8.21
CA PHE A 85 4.21 -2.13 7.52
C PHE A 85 3.60 -1.10 8.50
N ALA A 86 3.01 -1.55 9.60
CA ALA A 86 2.50 -0.69 10.65
C ALA A 86 3.63 0.10 11.35
N ILE A 87 4.79 -0.53 11.59
CA ILE A 87 5.97 0.17 12.12
C ILE A 87 6.45 1.24 11.14
N ILE A 88 6.59 0.91 9.84
CA ILE A 88 6.97 1.90 8.81
C ILE A 88 5.98 3.06 8.81
N THR A 89 4.67 2.77 8.86
CA THR A 89 3.62 3.78 8.89
C THR A 89 3.73 4.67 10.12
N ALA A 90 3.94 4.08 11.30
CA ALA A 90 4.12 4.84 12.54
C ALA A 90 5.36 5.73 12.50
N LEU A 91 6.48 5.25 11.95
CA LEU A 91 7.69 6.05 11.76
C LEU A 91 7.43 7.25 10.86
N VAL A 92 6.75 7.06 9.72
CA VAL A 92 6.38 8.17 8.81
C VAL A 92 5.49 9.19 9.53
N LEU A 93 4.51 8.74 10.31
CA LEU A 93 3.65 9.64 11.08
C LEU A 93 4.43 10.41 12.15
N ILE A 94 5.35 9.77 12.88
CA ILE A 94 6.22 10.43 13.85
C ILE A 94 7.10 11.49 13.18
N LEU A 95 7.66 11.17 12.01
CA LEU A 95 8.46 12.12 11.23
C LEU A 95 7.62 13.33 10.79
N LEU A 96 6.40 13.10 10.33
CA LEU A 96 5.46 14.16 9.94
C LEU A 96 5.07 15.05 11.13
N PHE A 97 4.72 14.46 12.27
CA PHE A 97 4.32 15.23 13.46
C PHE A 97 5.47 15.89 14.20
N SER A 98 6.70 15.42 14.02
CA SER A 98 7.90 16.10 14.54
C SER A 98 8.37 17.28 13.67
N GLY A 99 7.78 17.46 12.48
CA GLY A 99 8.15 18.52 11.54
C GLY A 99 9.49 18.28 10.84
N LEU A 100 10.01 17.04 10.86
CA LEU A 100 11.21 16.68 10.11
C LEU A 100 10.92 16.53 8.61
N ILE A 101 9.69 16.16 8.26
CA ILE A 101 9.14 16.11 6.90
C ILE A 101 7.78 16.79 6.83
#